data_AF-A0A9D6QI04-F1
#
_entry.id   AF-A0A9D6QI04-F1
#
_cell.length_a   1.000
_cell.length_b   1.000
_cell.length_c   1.000
_cell.angle_alpha   90.00
_cell.angle_beta   90.00
_cell.angle_gamma   90.00
#
_symmetry.space_group_name_H-M   'P 1'
#
loop_
_entity.id
_entity.type
_entity.pdbx_description
1 polymer ?
#
loop_
_entity_poly.entity_id
_entity_poly.type
_entity_poly.pdbx_seq_one_letter_code
_entity_poly.pdbx_strand_id
1 'polypeptide(L)'
;GVGSCNIDQPLIGKSIQPSERATAAVGYVRLHGRRYDTWFSDDPTVPAEERYNYLYNDEELEPWAERIQKVRARAKTTFVITNNHFQGKAIVNALQLIRLLTGNKVKVPEPLRHHYPQLDAISDKPAQEPTLFPNPPR
;
A
#
# COMPACT_ATOMS: atom_id res chain seq x y z
N GLY A 1 25.38 -6.57 -8.00
CA GLY A 1 25.18 -5.67 -6.84
C GLY A 1 23.97 -6.14 -6.04
N VAL A 2 23.88 -5.73 -4.77
CA VAL A 2 22.77 -6.06 -3.86
C VAL A 2 21.72 -4.94 -3.92
N GLY A 3 20.43 -5.29 -3.99
CA GLY A 3 19.33 -4.34 -3.97
C GLY A 3 19.02 -3.83 -2.56
N SER A 4 18.97 -2.51 -2.38
CA SER A 4 18.55 -1.89 -1.12
C SER A 4 17.02 -1.89 -1.02
N CYS A 5 16.49 -2.34 0.11
CA CYS A 5 15.08 -2.23 0.43
C CYS A 5 14.78 -0.84 0.99
N ASN A 6 14.04 -0.02 0.23
CA ASN A 6 13.49 1.24 0.72
C ASN A 6 12.25 0.91 1.55
N ILE A 7 12.28 1.21 2.84
CA ILE A 7 11.30 0.74 3.81
C ILE A 7 10.46 1.89 4.37
N ASP A 8 9.15 1.65 4.53
CA ASP A 8 8.29 2.45 5.42
C ASP A 8 7.92 1.63 6.65
N GLN A 9 8.14 2.23 7.82
CA GLN A 9 7.82 1.68 9.14
C GLN A 9 7.72 2.85 10.13
N PRO A 10 7.19 2.65 11.35
CA PRO A 10 7.31 3.61 12.43
C PRO A 10 8.77 4.03 12.67
N LEU A 11 9.00 5.33 12.79
CA LEU A 11 10.31 5.90 13.06
C LEU A 11 10.58 5.93 14.56
N ILE A 12 10.97 4.79 15.12
CA ILE A 12 11.24 4.62 16.54
C ILE A 12 12.74 4.33 16.74
N GLY A 13 13.40 5.09 17.61
CA GLY A 13 14.82 4.91 17.94
C GLY A 13 15.75 4.95 16.71
N LYS A 14 16.44 3.85 16.43
CA LYS A 14 17.39 3.71 15.30
C LYS A 14 16.75 3.14 14.03
N SER A 15 15.44 3.33 13.85
CA SER A 15 14.71 2.88 12.67
C SER A 15 15.33 3.41 11.38
N ILE A 16 15.30 2.59 10.34
CA ILE A 16 15.76 2.98 9.01
C ILE A 16 14.79 4.02 8.46
N GLN A 17 15.32 5.16 8.05
CA GLN A 17 14.55 6.25 7.46
C GLN A 17 14.09 5.90 6.03
N PRO A 18 12.91 6.36 5.59
CA PRO A 18 12.48 6.28 4.20
C PRO A 18 13.56 6.82 3.26
N SER A 19 13.84 6.08 2.19
CA SER A 19 14.85 6.47 1.20
C SER A 19 14.41 6.11 -0.22
N GLU A 20 15.23 6.47 -1.20
CA GLU A 20 14.99 6.30 -2.64
C GLU A 20 16.22 5.72 -3.35
N ARG A 21 16.90 4.78 -2.67
CA ARG A 21 18.15 4.17 -3.11
C ARG A 21 17.88 3.08 -4.15
N ALA A 22 18.63 3.12 -5.24
CA ALA A 22 18.73 2.06 -6.24
C ALA A 22 20.19 1.65 -6.37
N THR A 23 20.55 0.51 -5.78
CA THR A 23 21.94 0.02 -5.67
C THR A 23 22.23 -1.19 -6.57
N ALA A 24 21.22 -1.66 -7.30
CA ALA A 24 21.29 -2.77 -8.23
C ALA A 24 20.30 -2.54 -9.37
N ALA A 25 20.27 -3.48 -10.33
CA ALA A 25 19.28 -3.47 -11.41
C ALA A 25 17.83 -3.59 -10.90
N VAL A 26 17.63 -4.09 -9.69
CA VAL A 26 16.34 -4.20 -9.02
C VAL A 26 16.19 -3.07 -8.00
N GLY A 27 15.13 -2.28 -8.15
CA GLY A 27 14.62 -1.36 -7.15
C GLY A 27 13.59 -2.07 -6.26
N TYR A 28 13.62 -1.83 -4.96
CA TYR A 28 12.74 -2.50 -4.03
C TYR A 28 12.19 -1.53 -2.98
N VAL A 29 10.86 -1.53 -2.84
CA VAL A 29 10.13 -0.70 -1.87
C VAL A 29 9.17 -1.59 -1.09
N ARG A 30 9.15 -1.45 0.24
CA ARG A 30 8.23 -2.20 1.11
C ARG A 30 7.61 -1.29 2.16
N LEU A 31 6.28 -1.18 2.13
CA LEU A 31 5.51 -0.33 3.04
C LEU A 31 4.82 -1.20 4.09
N HIS A 32 5.14 -1.04 5.37
CA HIS A 32 4.60 -1.91 6.42
C HIS A 32 3.43 -1.33 7.22
N GLY A 33 3.18 -0.04 7.10
CA GLY A 33 2.33 0.74 7.99
C GLY A 33 3.16 1.57 8.97
N ARG A 34 2.50 2.52 9.63
CA ARG A 34 3.12 3.40 10.64
C ARG A 34 2.41 3.27 11.98
N ARG A 35 2.04 2.05 12.36
CA ARG A 35 1.32 1.84 13.60
C ARG A 35 2.26 1.83 14.80
N TYR A 36 2.46 3.01 15.41
CA TYR A 36 3.44 3.24 16.49
C TYR A 36 3.11 2.52 17.81
N ASP A 37 1.84 2.45 18.18
CA ASP A 37 1.36 1.96 19.48
C ASP A 37 1.67 0.47 19.73
N THR A 38 1.56 -0.36 18.68
CA THR A 38 1.67 -1.82 18.77
C THR A 38 2.91 -2.38 18.08
N TRP A 39 3.75 -1.52 17.49
CA TRP A 39 4.89 -1.96 16.66
C TRP A 39 5.90 -2.86 17.38
N PHE A 40 6.21 -2.52 18.63
CA PHE A 40 7.10 -3.25 19.52
C PHE A 40 6.38 -3.72 20.79
N SER A 41 5.06 -3.89 20.73
CA SER A 41 4.31 -4.39 21.88
C SER A 41 4.80 -5.78 22.24
N ASP A 42 5.15 -5.96 23.52
CA ASP A 42 5.48 -7.22 24.18
C ASP A 42 4.28 -7.79 24.95
N ASP A 43 3.13 -7.12 24.89
CA ASP A 43 1.89 -7.56 25.50
C ASP A 43 1.36 -8.80 24.76
N PRO A 44 1.27 -9.97 25.41
CA PRO A 44 0.80 -11.20 24.79
C PRO A 44 -0.67 -11.15 24.38
N THR A 45 -1.42 -10.15 24.84
CA THR A 45 -2.82 -9.93 24.45
C THR A 45 -2.97 -9.18 23.13
N VAL A 46 -1.91 -8.56 22.61
CA VAL A 46 -1.91 -7.84 21.33
C VAL A 46 -1.53 -8.81 20.21
N PRO A 47 -2.44 -9.09 19.26
CA PRO A 47 -2.13 -9.97 18.13
C PRO A 47 -0.97 -9.43 17.28
N ALA A 48 -0.10 -10.34 16.83
CA ALA A 48 1.12 -10.00 16.09
C ALA A 48 0.85 -9.24 14.78
N GLU A 49 -0.33 -9.39 14.19
CA GLU A 49 -0.78 -8.71 12.99
C GLU A 49 -1.16 -7.24 13.22
N GLU A 50 -1.40 -6.81 14.47
CA GLU A 50 -1.81 -5.44 14.79
C GLU A 50 -0.76 -4.41 14.35
N ARG A 51 0.54 -4.75 14.38
CA ARG A 51 1.61 -3.88 13.85
C ARG A 51 1.44 -3.54 12.36
N TYR A 52 0.76 -4.39 11.60
CA TYR A 52 0.45 -4.21 10.17
C TYR A 52 -0.96 -3.68 9.93
N ASN A 53 -1.76 -3.49 10.98
CA ASN A 53 -3.10 -2.90 10.91
C ASN A 53 -2.99 -1.38 10.76
N TYR A 54 -2.64 -0.96 9.55
CA TYR A 54 -2.47 0.43 9.17
C TYR A 54 -3.05 0.64 7.78
N LEU A 55 -3.77 1.73 7.57
CA LEU A 55 -4.24 2.13 6.25
C LEU A 55 -3.62 3.48 5.94
N TYR A 56 -2.72 3.53 4.97
CA TYR A 56 -2.15 4.80 4.52
C TYR A 56 -3.22 5.67 3.89
N ASN A 57 -3.18 6.98 4.14
CA ASN A 57 -3.94 7.97 3.39
C ASN A 57 -3.18 8.43 2.14
N ASP A 58 -3.80 9.27 1.31
CA ASP A 58 -3.21 9.73 0.06
C ASP A 58 -1.98 10.63 0.33
N GLU A 59 -2.03 11.48 1.35
CA GLU A 59 -0.93 12.38 1.74
C GLU A 59 0.33 11.62 2.18
N GLU A 60 0.17 10.41 2.72
CA GLU A 60 1.28 9.54 3.09
C GLU A 60 1.79 8.72 1.90
N LEU A 61 0.92 8.36 0.96
CA LEU A 61 1.28 7.60 -0.24
C LEU A 61 1.92 8.47 -1.32
N GLU A 62 1.57 9.75 -1.43
CA GLU A 62 2.12 10.69 -2.40
C GLU A 62 3.65 10.78 -2.34
N PRO A 63 4.29 11.06 -1.18
CA PRO A 63 5.74 11.06 -1.06
C PRO A 63 6.37 9.70 -1.37
N TRP A 64 5.65 8.59 -1.18
CA TRP A 64 6.12 7.26 -1.56
C TRP A 64 6.04 7.03 -3.06
N ALA A 65 4.98 7.48 -3.73
CA ALA A 65 4.86 7.42 -5.18
C ALA A 65 6.03 8.17 -5.85
N GLU A 66 6.38 9.36 -5.34
CA GLU A 66 7.56 10.11 -5.82
C GLU A 66 8.87 9.33 -5.65
N ARG A 67 9.11 8.76 -4.46
CA ARG A 67 10.31 7.94 -4.19
C ARG A 67 10.36 6.73 -5.11
N ILE A 68 9.24 6.05 -5.32
CA ILE A 68 9.12 4.90 -6.22
C ILE A 68 9.48 5.30 -7.65
N GLN A 69 9.02 6.45 -8.13
CA GLN A 69 9.37 6.95 -9.46
C GLN A 69 10.88 7.19 -9.60
N LYS A 70 11.52 7.79 -8.59
CA LYS A 70 12.98 8.01 -8.59
C LYS A 70 13.78 6.70 -8.54
N VAL A 71 13.32 5.71 -7.76
CA VAL A 71 13.92 4.37 -7.74
C VAL A 71 13.76 3.70 -9.11
N ARG A 72 12.57 3.76 -9.71
CA ARG A 72 12.28 3.26 -11.06
C ARG A 72 13.15 3.88 -12.14
N ALA A 73 13.45 5.18 -12.06
CA ALA A 73 14.32 5.84 -13.02
C ALA A 73 15.77 5.31 -13.02
N ARG A 74 16.19 4.67 -11.92
CA ARG A 74 17.56 4.18 -11.70
C ARG A 74 17.67 2.65 -11.69
N ALA A 75 16.56 1.93 -11.78
CA ALA A 75 16.50 0.48 -11.77
C ALA A 75 15.88 -0.06 -13.08
N LYS A 76 16.28 -1.26 -13.49
CA LYS A 76 15.66 -1.95 -14.65
C LYS A 76 14.25 -2.42 -14.32
N THR A 77 14.03 -2.86 -13.09
CA THR A 77 12.73 -3.34 -12.60
C THR A 77 12.55 -2.88 -11.16
N THR A 78 11.36 -2.39 -10.82
CA THR A 78 11.03 -1.94 -9.47
C THR A 78 9.88 -2.76 -8.91
N PHE A 79 10.08 -3.35 -7.73
CA PHE A 79 9.02 -4.01 -6.96
C PHE A 79 8.57 -3.11 -5.83
N VAL A 80 7.25 -2.98 -5.68
CA VAL A 80 6.62 -2.23 -4.60
C VAL A 80 5.68 -3.18 -3.87
N ILE A 81 5.93 -3.39 -2.59
CA ILE A 81 5.20 -4.35 -1.76
C ILE A 81 4.51 -3.61 -0.61
N THR A 82 3.17 -3.59 -0.61
CA THR A 82 2.37 -3.16 0.55
C THR A 82 2.20 -4.35 1.49
N ASN A 83 2.68 -4.21 2.72
CA ASN A 83 2.75 -5.28 3.72
C ASN A 83 1.87 -5.00 4.95
N ASN A 84 1.08 -3.93 4.92
CA ASN A 84 0.06 -3.58 5.90
C ASN A 84 -1.23 -4.41 5.67
N HIS A 85 -1.11 -5.74 5.67
CA HIS A 85 -2.10 -6.65 5.05
C HIS A 85 -3.38 -6.90 5.86
N PHE A 86 -3.44 -6.44 7.11
CA PHE A 86 -4.58 -6.71 7.98
C PHE A 86 -5.90 -6.23 7.35
N GLN A 87 -6.89 -7.12 7.27
CA GLN A 87 -8.20 -6.88 6.63
C GLN A 87 -8.14 -6.40 5.16
N GLY A 88 -7.07 -6.68 4.43
CA GLY A 88 -6.95 -6.31 3.02
C GLY A 88 -6.49 -4.87 2.77
N LYS A 89 -6.11 -4.12 3.81
CA LYS A 89 -5.58 -2.74 3.70
C LYS A 89 -4.39 -2.61 2.74
N ALA A 90 -3.53 -3.63 2.68
CA ALA A 90 -2.44 -3.68 1.71
C ALA A 90 -2.91 -3.62 0.25
N ILE A 91 -4.04 -4.26 -0.08
CA ILE A 91 -4.62 -4.23 -1.43
C ILE A 91 -5.17 -2.84 -1.72
N VAL A 92 -5.86 -2.22 -0.75
CA VAL A 92 -6.36 -0.84 -0.84
C VAL A 92 -5.23 0.12 -1.21
N ASN A 93 -4.15 0.10 -0.44
CA ASN A 93 -3.01 1.00 -0.67
C ASN A 93 -2.21 0.63 -1.93
N ALA A 94 -2.17 -0.65 -2.34
CA ALA A 94 -1.57 -1.04 -3.62
C ALA A 94 -2.35 -0.42 -4.80
N LEU A 95 -3.68 -0.46 -4.76
CA LEU A 95 -4.53 0.13 -5.80
C LEU A 95 -4.38 1.66 -5.85
N GLN A 96 -4.34 2.33 -4.70
CA GLN A 96 -4.04 3.76 -4.61
C GLN A 96 -2.66 4.10 -5.19
N LEU A 97 -1.61 3.34 -4.85
CA LEU A 97 -0.28 3.54 -5.42
C LEU A 97 -0.27 3.33 -6.94
N ILE A 98 -0.98 2.34 -7.48
CA ILE A 98 -1.10 2.16 -8.94
C ILE A 98 -1.76 3.39 -9.57
N ARG A 99 -2.82 3.93 -8.97
CA ARG A 99 -3.47 5.17 -9.44
C ARG A 99 -2.53 6.38 -9.41
N LEU A 100 -1.75 6.55 -8.34
CA LEU A 100 -0.77 7.63 -8.20
C LEU A 100 0.38 7.49 -9.22
N LEU A 101 0.87 6.28 -9.45
CA LEU A 101 2.00 6.02 -10.34
C LEU A 101 1.64 6.07 -11.83
N THR A 102 0.41 5.68 -12.18
CA THR A 102 -0.03 5.60 -13.59
C THR A 102 -0.89 6.78 -14.03
N GLY A 103 -1.48 7.52 -13.09
CA GLY A 103 -2.48 8.55 -13.39
C GLY A 103 -3.86 8.00 -13.78
N ASN A 104 -3.99 6.68 -13.95
CA ASN A 104 -5.19 6.04 -14.50
C ASN A 104 -6.06 5.46 -13.40
N LYS A 105 -7.38 5.48 -13.62
CA LYS A 105 -8.32 4.73 -12.78
C LYS A 105 -7.99 3.24 -12.80
N VAL A 106 -8.28 2.55 -11.70
CA VAL A 106 -7.89 1.15 -11.47
C VAL A 106 -9.11 0.25 -11.33
N LYS A 107 -8.96 -1.02 -11.71
CA LYS A 107 -9.97 -2.05 -11.47
C LYS A 107 -9.99 -2.37 -9.98
N VAL A 108 -11.08 -2.01 -9.32
CA VAL A 108 -11.27 -2.29 -7.89
C VAL A 108 -12.33 -3.39 -7.73
N PRO A 109 -12.03 -4.49 -7.01
CA PRO A 109 -13.03 -5.50 -6.67
C PRO A 109 -14.16 -4.91 -5.83
N GLU A 110 -15.41 -5.24 -6.18
CA GLU A 110 -16.61 -4.74 -5.50
C GLU A 110 -16.64 -5.04 -3.99
N PRO A 111 -16.31 -6.26 -3.51
CA PRO A 111 -16.28 -6.52 -2.07
C PRO A 111 -15.32 -5.61 -1.31
N LEU A 112 -14.22 -5.20 -1.96
CA LEU A 112 -13.24 -4.29 -1.37
C LEU A 112 -13.78 -2.86 -1.29
N ARG A 113 -14.56 -2.42 -2.28
CA ARG A 113 -15.21 -1.08 -2.27
C ARG A 113 -16.27 -0.96 -1.18
N HIS A 114 -17.05 -2.02 -0.94
CA HIS A 114 -18.01 -2.03 0.16
C HIS A 114 -17.34 -1.84 1.52
N HIS A 115 -16.14 -2.40 1.71
CA HIS A 115 -15.39 -2.24 2.96
C HIS A 115 -14.54 -0.96 3.00
N TYR A 116 -14.13 -0.45 1.83
CA TYR A 116 -13.31 0.75 1.66
C TYR A 116 -13.90 1.69 0.59
N PRO A 117 -14.94 2.47 0.93
CA PRO A 117 -15.66 3.32 -0.04
C PRO A 117 -14.78 4.39 -0.70
N GLN A 118 -13.67 4.80 -0.06
CA GLN A 118 -12.72 5.73 -0.65
C GLN A 118 -12.13 5.25 -1.98
N LEU A 119 -12.18 3.94 -2.26
CA LEU A 119 -11.73 3.37 -3.53
C LEU A 119 -12.64 3.73 -4.72
N ASP A 120 -13.86 4.23 -4.49
CA ASP A 120 -14.74 4.69 -5.57
C ASP A 120 -14.14 5.87 -6.34
N ALA A 121 -13.38 6.74 -5.66
CA ALA A 121 -12.70 7.88 -6.29
C ALA A 121 -11.68 7.44 -7.35
N ILE A 122 -11.09 6.24 -7.20
CA ILE A 122 -10.05 5.72 -8.08
C ILE A 122 -10.53 4.59 -9.00
N SER A 123 -11.78 4.14 -8.86
CA SER A 123 -12.32 2.99 -9.60
C SER A 123 -12.67 3.32 -11.06
N ASP A 124 -12.29 2.44 -11.98
CA ASP A 124 -12.64 2.53 -13.40
C ASP A 124 -14.12 2.26 -13.70
N LYS A 125 -14.86 1.76 -12.72
CA LYS A 125 -16.31 1.52 -12.79
C LYS A 125 -17.04 2.38 -11.76
N PRO A 126 -18.27 2.82 -12.04
CA PRO A 126 -19.09 3.49 -11.02
C PRO A 126 -19.38 2.54 -9.85
N ALA A 127 -19.70 3.11 -8.68
CA ALA A 127 -20.32 2.36 -7.60
C ALA A 127 -21.58 1.67 -8.13
N GLN A 128 -21.71 0.36 -7.90
CA GLN A 128 -22.96 -0.33 -8.20
C GLN A 128 -23.86 -0.17 -6.98
N GLU A 129 -25.11 0.23 -7.21
CA GLU A 129 -26.11 0.12 -6.15
C GLU A 129 -26.32 -1.36 -5.82
N PRO A 130 -26.38 -1.75 -4.54
CA PRO A 130 -26.70 -3.10 -4.16
C PRO A 130 -28.07 -3.44 -4.73
N THR A 131 -28.09 -4.40 -5.65
CA THR A 131 -29.34 -4.89 -6.25
C THR A 131 -29.93 -5.96 -5.34
N LEU A 132 -31.26 -5.92 -5.15
CA LEU A 132 -31.99 -6.95 -4.40
C LEU A 132 -31.86 -8.34 -5.03
N PHE A 133 -31.53 -8.41 -6.32
CA PHE A 133 -31.35 -9.65 -7.07
C PHE A 133 -30.01 -9.65 -7.80
N PRO A 134 -29.30 -10.79 -7.84
CA PRO A 134 -28.07 -10.89 -8.61
C PRO A 134 -28.33 -10.59 -10.09
N ASN A 135 -27.40 -9.89 -10.73
CA ASN A 135 -27.46 -9.65 -12.18
C ASN A 135 -27.52 -10.98 -12.94
N PRO A 136 -28.36 -11.12 -13.98
CA PRO A 136 -28.44 -12.34 -14.76
C PRO A 136 -27.07 -12.65 -15.41
N PRO A 137 -26.72 -13.94 -15.59
CA PRO A 137 -25.47 -14.32 -16.22
C PRO A 137 -25.41 -13.76 -17.65
N ARG A 138 -24.23 -13.25 -18.02
CA ARG A 138 -23.92 -12.76 -19.37
C ARG A 138 -23.64 -13.89 -20.34
#